data_AF-A0A9J7KXR4-F1
#
_entry.id   AF-A0A9J7KXR4-F1
#
_cell.length_a   1.000
_cell.length_b   1.000
_cell.length_c   1.000
_cell.angle_alpha   90.00
_cell.angle_beta   90.00
_cell.angle_gamma   90.00
#
_symmetry.space_group_name_H-M   'P 1'
#
loop_
_entity.id
_entity.type
_entity.pdbx_description
1 polymer ?
#
loop_
_entity_poly.entity_id
_entity_poly.type
_entity_poly.pdbx_seq_one_letter_code
_entity_poly.pdbx_strand_id
1 'polypeptide(L)'
;MCVQYGRNIIKSLRKSERPVTLDLPLPLSRVAAIAAHFRNVAVEELVKMSYPCARPLITVHNEKGESTSVTVTMPAVMKAPIRPDIVQSVHANVRKNSRQPYCVSKLAGHQTSAESWGTGRAVARIPRVRGGGTHRSGQGAFGNMCRGGRMFAPTKTWRRWHRRVNINQRRYAICCALSASALPALVMAKGHRIEEIPEVPLVVGDKVQEMKKTKEAVQLLRKLKAWNDIQKVYNSKRIRAGKGKMRNRRFVKKRGPCIIYDKDNGIVRAFRNIPGITLLPVDKLNLLKIAPGGHLGRFLIWTESAIQKLDALYGTWRKPSTLKKDFNLPMPKMLNTDLMRLLKSEEIQRAIRAPKRDHKQRAVQKKNPLRNLRAMLKLNPYAKTMKRQALLTEEKRRAAKEELLNKKRGIVTEKPAAKAKGKAKGKAAAKTAGKGKGKGKK
;
A
#
# COMPACT_ATOMS: atom_id res chain seq x y z
N MET A 1 -12.34 -8.46 37.99
CA MET A 1 -12.04 -7.02 38.13
C MET A 1 -11.94 -6.28 36.78
N CYS A 2 -12.93 -6.36 35.90
CA CYS A 2 -13.01 -5.43 34.74
C CYS A 2 -14.45 -5.15 34.27
N VAL A 3 -15.45 -5.50 35.08
CA VAL A 3 -16.88 -5.33 34.76
C VAL A 3 -17.61 -4.43 35.78
N GLN A 4 -16.94 -4.04 36.87
CA GLN A 4 -17.52 -3.17 37.90
C GLN A 4 -17.22 -1.67 37.71
N TYR A 5 -16.28 -1.30 36.84
CA TYR A 5 -15.85 0.10 36.64
C TYR A 5 -16.63 0.87 35.55
N GLY A 6 -17.45 0.19 34.74
CA GLY A 6 -18.21 0.83 33.65
C GLY A 6 -19.56 1.45 34.05
N ARG A 7 -20.08 1.11 35.24
CA ARG A 7 -21.43 1.56 35.67
C ARG A 7 -21.45 2.84 36.50
N ASN A 8 -20.31 3.28 37.04
CA ASN A 8 -20.24 4.48 37.90
C ASN A 8 -19.94 5.79 37.15
N ILE A 9 -19.53 5.73 35.87
CA ILE A 9 -19.29 6.94 35.06
C ILE A 9 -20.60 7.49 34.45
N ILE A 10 -21.59 6.63 34.23
CA ILE A 10 -22.89 7.03 33.64
C ILE A 10 -23.82 7.71 34.67
N LYS A 11 -23.57 7.53 35.98
CA LYS A 11 -24.34 8.18 37.06
C LYS A 11 -23.81 9.55 37.49
N SER A 12 -22.53 9.89 37.22
CA SER A 12 -21.98 11.20 37.62
C SER A 12 -22.18 12.32 36.58
N LEU A 13 -22.49 11.98 35.32
CA LEU A 13 -22.73 12.95 34.25
C LEU A 13 -24.19 13.46 34.15
N ARG A 14 -25.11 12.96 34.98
CA ARG A 14 -26.51 13.43 35.02
C ARG A 14 -26.79 14.50 36.09
N LYS A 15 -25.77 15.01 36.79
CA LYS A 15 -25.97 15.91 37.95
C LYS A 15 -25.29 17.28 37.85
N SER A 16 -24.87 17.71 36.65
CA SER A 16 -24.16 18.98 36.47
C SER A 16 -24.63 19.84 35.29
N GLU A 17 -25.93 19.90 35.05
CA GLU A 17 -26.51 20.93 34.16
C GLU A 17 -27.34 21.90 35.02
N ARG A 18 -26.70 22.98 35.48
CA ARG A 18 -27.44 24.21 35.82
C ARG A 18 -27.53 25.03 34.54
N PRO A 19 -28.72 25.45 34.09
CA PRO A 19 -28.82 26.35 32.95
C PRO A 19 -28.38 27.75 33.39
N VAL A 20 -27.28 28.24 32.83
CA VAL A 20 -26.94 29.67 32.85
C VAL A 20 -27.65 30.27 31.63
N THR A 21 -28.78 30.93 31.88
CA THR A 21 -29.49 31.73 30.89
C THR A 21 -28.70 33.02 30.64
N LEU A 22 -27.98 33.06 29.52
CA LEU A 22 -27.55 34.31 28.90
C LEU A 22 -28.60 34.69 27.86
N ASP A 23 -29.43 35.67 28.21
CA ASP A 23 -30.42 36.28 27.32
C ASP A 23 -29.71 36.98 26.16
N LEU A 24 -29.90 36.46 24.95
CA LEU A 24 -29.69 37.18 23.69
C LEU A 24 -30.94 36.99 22.83
N PRO A 25 -31.64 38.06 22.41
CA PRO A 25 -32.90 37.92 21.70
C PRO A 25 -32.61 37.74 20.21
N LEU A 26 -32.53 36.49 19.75
CA LEU A 26 -32.76 36.19 18.34
C LEU A 26 -33.92 35.20 18.25
N PRO A 27 -35.04 35.56 17.57
CA PRO A 27 -36.21 34.72 17.51
C PRO A 27 -35.84 33.35 16.91
N LEU A 28 -36.33 32.27 17.53
CA LEU A 28 -36.12 30.88 17.13
C LEU A 28 -36.36 30.62 15.63
N SER A 29 -37.20 31.43 14.98
CA SER A 29 -37.42 31.40 13.53
C SER A 29 -36.19 31.78 12.71
N ARG A 30 -35.36 32.74 13.17
CA ARG A 30 -34.10 33.10 12.51
C ARG A 30 -33.02 32.06 12.72
N VAL A 31 -32.94 31.43 13.89
CA VAL A 31 -31.99 30.32 14.13
C VAL A 31 -32.37 29.09 13.29
N ALA A 32 -33.66 28.79 13.17
CA ALA A 32 -34.16 27.73 12.30
C ALA A 32 -33.95 28.04 10.82
N ALA A 33 -34.17 29.29 10.38
CA ALA A 33 -33.94 29.72 9.00
C ALA A 33 -32.44 29.73 8.65
N ILE A 34 -31.57 30.18 9.55
CA ILE A 34 -30.11 30.13 9.37
C ILE A 34 -29.64 28.67 9.39
N ALA A 35 -30.14 27.82 10.28
CA ALA A 35 -29.80 26.39 10.31
C ALA A 35 -30.39 25.60 9.12
N ALA A 36 -31.50 26.04 8.53
CA ALA A 36 -32.07 25.48 7.30
C ALA A 36 -31.30 25.99 6.07
N HIS A 37 -30.89 27.25 6.06
CA HIS A 37 -30.07 27.82 4.99
C HIS A 37 -28.65 27.24 5.00
N PHE A 38 -28.02 27.05 6.17
CA PHE A 38 -26.75 26.33 6.29
C PHE A 38 -26.89 24.84 5.96
N ARG A 39 -28.04 24.20 6.24
CA ARG A 39 -28.30 22.82 5.79
C ARG A 39 -28.47 22.74 4.27
N ASN A 40 -29.19 23.67 3.66
CA ASN A 40 -29.44 23.66 2.22
C ASN A 40 -28.21 24.11 1.41
N VAL A 41 -27.47 25.11 1.88
CA VAL A 41 -26.20 25.54 1.28
C VAL A 41 -25.12 24.49 1.48
N ALA A 42 -25.03 23.83 2.65
CA ALA A 42 -24.11 22.71 2.82
C ALA A 42 -24.51 21.51 1.96
N VAL A 43 -25.79 21.22 1.76
CA VAL A 43 -26.25 20.14 0.87
C VAL A 43 -26.02 20.48 -0.60
N GLU A 44 -26.15 21.73 -1.03
CA GLU A 44 -25.85 22.16 -2.41
C GLU A 44 -24.34 22.34 -2.68
N GLU A 45 -23.54 22.76 -1.70
CA GLU A 45 -22.08 22.87 -1.84
C GLU A 45 -21.35 21.54 -1.60
N LEU A 46 -21.89 20.63 -0.77
CA LEU A 46 -21.41 19.23 -0.67
C LEU A 46 -21.62 18.44 -1.97
N VAL A 47 -22.41 18.98 -2.91
CA VAL A 47 -22.76 18.32 -4.16
C VAL A 47 -21.73 18.56 -5.27
N LYS A 48 -20.73 19.43 -5.08
CA LYS A 48 -19.51 19.43 -5.91
C LYS A 48 -18.56 18.30 -5.48
N MET A 49 -19.05 17.05 -5.54
CA MET A 49 -18.22 15.85 -5.39
C MET A 49 -17.06 15.93 -6.38
N SER A 50 -15.83 16.09 -5.89
CA SER A 50 -14.66 15.85 -6.70
C SER A 50 -14.58 14.35 -6.97
N TYR A 51 -15.08 13.93 -8.11
CA TYR A 51 -14.96 12.56 -8.56
C TYR A 51 -13.49 12.25 -8.91
N PRO A 52 -13.04 10.98 -8.86
CA PRO A 52 -11.82 10.59 -9.55
C PRO A 52 -11.85 11.12 -10.99
N CYS A 53 -10.70 11.53 -11.53
CA CYS A 53 -10.56 12.03 -12.91
C CYS A 53 -11.25 11.06 -13.88
N ALA A 54 -12.45 11.42 -14.32
CA ALA A 54 -13.29 10.59 -15.16
C ALA A 54 -13.76 11.46 -16.32
N ARG A 55 -13.60 10.94 -17.54
CA ARG A 55 -14.20 11.57 -18.72
C ARG A 55 -15.73 11.48 -18.56
N PRO A 56 -16.48 12.58 -18.63
CA PRO A 56 -17.92 12.54 -18.41
C PRO A 56 -18.65 11.83 -19.56
N LEU A 57 -18.13 11.97 -20.78
CA LEU A 57 -18.62 11.34 -22.00
C LEU A 57 -17.56 10.38 -22.54
N ILE A 58 -18.02 9.23 -23.03
CA ILE A 58 -17.23 8.17 -23.64
C ILE A 58 -17.67 8.06 -25.10
N THR A 59 -16.72 7.97 -26.03
CA THR A 59 -17.02 7.83 -27.45
C THR A 59 -17.28 6.36 -27.79
N VAL A 60 -18.30 6.10 -28.63
CA VAL A 60 -18.60 4.75 -29.08
C VAL A 60 -17.88 4.47 -30.39
N HIS A 61 -17.10 3.39 -30.45
CA HIS A 61 -16.41 2.99 -31.67
C HIS A 61 -17.23 2.01 -32.51
N ASN A 62 -17.22 2.20 -33.83
CA ASN A 62 -17.89 1.30 -34.77
C ASN A 62 -17.08 0.01 -35.00
N GLU A 63 -17.60 -0.92 -35.81
CA GLU A 63 -16.93 -2.18 -36.14
C GLU A 63 -15.65 -1.99 -36.98
N LYS A 64 -15.50 -0.82 -37.59
CA LYS A 64 -14.30 -0.41 -38.32
C LYS A 64 -13.25 0.24 -37.40
N GLY A 65 -13.53 0.37 -36.11
CA GLY A 65 -12.63 0.99 -35.13
C GLY A 65 -12.57 2.52 -35.20
N GLU A 66 -13.48 3.15 -35.94
CA GLU A 66 -13.61 4.60 -36.03
C GLU A 66 -14.55 5.11 -34.94
N SER A 67 -14.35 6.34 -34.49
CA SER A 67 -15.25 7.02 -33.54
C SER A 67 -16.60 7.32 -34.20
N THR A 68 -17.69 6.97 -33.53
CA THR A 68 -19.05 7.35 -33.92
C THR A 68 -19.41 8.69 -33.27
N SER A 69 -20.39 9.41 -33.82
CA SER A 69 -20.99 10.59 -33.17
C SER A 69 -21.74 10.27 -31.87
N VAL A 70 -22.09 9.00 -31.65
CA VAL A 70 -22.76 8.53 -30.44
C VAL A 70 -21.79 8.55 -29.26
N THR A 71 -22.22 9.19 -28.17
CA THR A 71 -21.49 9.23 -26.91
C THR A 71 -22.33 8.67 -25.78
N VAL A 72 -21.67 8.01 -24.82
CA VAL A 72 -22.31 7.44 -23.63
C VAL A 72 -21.78 8.13 -22.38
N THR A 73 -22.67 8.47 -21.45
CA THR A 73 -22.29 9.03 -20.16
C THR A 73 -21.57 7.99 -19.30
N MET A 74 -20.47 8.38 -18.67
CA MET A 74 -19.70 7.51 -17.78
C MET A 74 -20.56 7.03 -16.59
N PRO A 75 -20.75 5.70 -16.41
CA PRO A 75 -21.52 5.15 -15.30
C PRO A 75 -20.94 5.51 -13.94
N ALA A 76 -21.79 5.69 -12.93
CA ALA A 76 -21.37 6.09 -11.59
C ALA A 76 -20.43 5.06 -10.94
N VAL A 77 -20.61 3.77 -11.24
CA VAL A 77 -19.78 2.68 -10.70
C VAL A 77 -18.30 2.83 -11.07
N MET A 78 -17.98 3.45 -12.20
CA MET A 78 -16.58 3.65 -12.63
C MET A 78 -15.89 4.78 -11.85
N LYS A 79 -16.68 5.63 -11.17
CA LYS A 79 -16.19 6.68 -10.26
C LYS A 79 -16.09 6.21 -8.80
N ALA A 80 -16.40 4.94 -8.51
CA ALA A 80 -16.39 4.40 -7.16
C ALA A 80 -14.98 4.39 -6.54
N PRO A 81 -14.84 4.53 -5.21
CA PRO A 81 -13.54 4.49 -4.54
C PRO A 81 -12.82 3.15 -4.76
N ILE A 82 -11.57 3.22 -5.20
CA ILE A 82 -10.75 2.04 -5.49
C ILE A 82 -10.13 1.51 -4.19
N ARG A 83 -10.63 0.36 -3.74
CA ARG A 83 -10.14 -0.33 -2.53
C ARG A 83 -9.46 -1.68 -2.85
N PRO A 84 -8.13 -1.73 -3.00
CA PRO A 84 -7.40 -2.96 -3.31
C PRO A 84 -7.47 -4.01 -2.18
N ASP A 85 -7.57 -3.56 -0.93
CA ASP A 85 -7.69 -4.40 0.26
C ASP A 85 -8.95 -5.28 0.25
N ILE A 86 -10.11 -4.68 -0.04
CA ILE A 86 -11.39 -5.41 -0.17
C ILE A 86 -11.31 -6.39 -1.34
N VAL A 87 -10.79 -5.93 -2.49
CA VAL A 87 -10.70 -6.74 -3.70
C VAL A 87 -9.84 -7.97 -3.47
N GLN A 88 -8.68 -7.82 -2.83
CA GLN A 88 -7.77 -8.91 -2.52
C GLN A 88 -8.40 -9.93 -1.57
N SER A 89 -9.02 -9.45 -0.48
CA SER A 89 -9.68 -10.31 0.52
C SER A 89 -10.83 -11.11 -0.09
N VAL A 90 -11.72 -10.43 -0.82
CA VAL A 90 -12.86 -11.07 -1.51
C VAL A 90 -12.37 -12.03 -2.57
N HIS A 91 -11.42 -11.62 -3.43
CA HIS A 91 -10.87 -12.47 -4.49
C HIS A 91 -10.26 -13.75 -3.92
N ALA A 92 -9.46 -13.66 -2.84
CA ALA A 92 -8.86 -14.82 -2.20
C ALA A 92 -9.90 -15.81 -1.68
N ASN A 93 -11.00 -15.32 -1.10
CA ASN A 93 -12.07 -16.17 -0.57
C ASN A 93 -12.95 -16.76 -1.67
N VAL A 94 -13.32 -15.99 -2.69
CA VAL A 94 -14.11 -16.47 -3.84
C VAL A 94 -13.31 -17.50 -4.64
N ARG A 95 -11.99 -17.30 -4.83
CA ARG A 95 -11.13 -18.26 -5.54
C ARG A 95 -11.03 -19.61 -4.83
N LYS A 96 -11.14 -19.66 -3.50
CA LYS A 96 -11.14 -20.93 -2.75
C LYS A 96 -12.36 -21.78 -3.08
N ASN A 97 -13.46 -21.19 -3.53
CA ASN A 97 -14.72 -21.90 -3.76
C ASN A 97 -14.71 -22.81 -4.99
N SER A 98 -13.74 -22.68 -5.89
CA SER A 98 -13.59 -23.57 -7.05
C SER A 98 -12.69 -24.79 -6.77
N ARG A 99 -12.33 -25.04 -5.50
CA ARG A 99 -11.46 -26.16 -5.13
C ARG A 99 -12.30 -27.42 -4.95
N GLN A 100 -11.84 -28.50 -5.57
CA GLN A 100 -12.37 -29.84 -5.30
C GLN A 100 -11.72 -30.40 -4.02
N PRO A 101 -12.51 -30.96 -3.08
CA PRO A 101 -11.98 -31.67 -1.92
C PRO A 101 -11.07 -32.82 -2.34
N TYR A 102 -9.97 -33.02 -1.61
CA TYR A 102 -9.09 -34.17 -1.78
C TYR A 102 -8.60 -34.66 -0.41
N CYS A 103 -8.43 -35.97 -0.28
CA CYS A 103 -8.00 -36.62 0.96
C CYS A 103 -7.06 -37.79 0.68
N VAL A 104 -6.33 -38.22 1.71
CA VAL A 104 -5.66 -39.52 1.72
C VAL A 104 -6.71 -40.59 2.08
N SER A 105 -6.56 -41.81 1.56
CA SER A 105 -7.44 -42.94 1.95
C SER A 105 -7.42 -43.14 3.47
N LYS A 106 -8.59 -43.42 4.06
CA LYS A 106 -8.74 -43.61 5.51
C LYS A 106 -7.91 -44.79 6.03
N LEU A 107 -7.76 -45.83 5.22
CA LEU A 107 -7.05 -47.08 5.57
C LEU A 107 -5.59 -47.09 5.13
N ALA A 108 -5.09 -46.03 4.49
CA ALA A 108 -3.70 -45.98 4.04
C ALA A 108 -2.73 -46.08 5.24
N GLY A 109 -1.81 -47.05 5.17
CA GLY A 109 -0.86 -47.34 6.25
C GLY A 109 -1.48 -48.00 7.48
N HIS A 110 -2.75 -48.44 7.40
CA HIS A 110 -3.49 -49.12 8.46
C HIS A 110 -3.85 -50.58 8.16
N GLN A 111 -3.55 -51.08 6.96
CA GLN A 111 -3.94 -52.42 6.50
C GLN A 111 -3.03 -53.53 7.04
N THR A 112 -1.88 -53.19 7.63
CA THR A 112 -0.87 -54.15 8.04
C THR A 112 -1.07 -54.57 9.50
N SER A 113 -1.18 -55.87 9.76
CA SER A 113 -1.18 -56.42 11.12
C SER A 113 0.21 -56.30 11.74
N ALA A 114 0.36 -55.38 12.69
CA ALA A 114 1.65 -55.07 13.31
C ALA A 114 1.48 -54.67 14.78
N GLU A 115 2.40 -55.11 15.62
CA GLU A 115 2.42 -54.78 17.04
C GLU A 115 3.84 -54.49 17.50
N SER A 116 3.97 -53.74 18.60
CA SER A 116 5.28 -53.45 19.16
C SER A 116 5.82 -54.72 19.83
N TRP A 117 7.08 -55.04 19.59
CA TRP A 117 7.75 -56.16 20.25
C TRP A 117 8.16 -55.87 21.70
N GLY A 118 7.91 -54.65 22.18
CA GLY A 118 8.30 -54.23 23.53
C GLY A 118 9.80 -53.92 23.66
N THR A 119 10.27 -53.83 24.90
CA THR A 119 11.68 -53.64 25.25
C THR A 119 12.45 -54.96 25.27
N GLY A 120 13.77 -54.90 25.42
CA GLY A 120 14.61 -56.11 25.62
C GLY A 120 15.02 -56.85 24.35
N ARG A 121 14.78 -56.29 23.16
CA ARG A 121 15.12 -56.91 21.86
C ARG A 121 16.15 -56.12 21.04
N ALA A 122 16.90 -55.20 21.68
CA ALA A 122 17.85 -54.29 21.04
C ALA A 122 17.28 -53.48 19.84
N VAL A 123 15.97 -53.22 19.85
CA VAL A 123 15.24 -52.61 18.73
C VAL A 123 14.21 -51.59 19.25
N ALA A 124 13.95 -50.53 18.48
CA ALA A 124 12.98 -49.49 18.84
C ALA A 124 11.55 -50.04 19.00
N ARG A 125 10.79 -49.44 19.93
CA ARG A 125 9.42 -49.84 20.36
C ARG A 125 8.30 -49.59 19.33
N ILE A 126 8.64 -49.43 18.04
CA ILE A 126 7.69 -49.18 16.98
C ILE A 126 6.90 -50.45 16.65
N PRO A 127 5.62 -50.38 16.25
CA PRO A 127 4.90 -51.55 15.77
C PRO A 127 5.58 -52.19 14.56
N ARG A 128 5.72 -53.52 14.56
CA ARG A 128 6.40 -54.29 13.52
C ARG A 128 5.49 -55.36 12.92
N VAL A 129 5.63 -55.59 11.61
CA VAL A 129 4.84 -56.56 10.86
C VAL A 129 5.11 -57.97 11.38
N ARG A 130 4.04 -58.71 11.70
CA ARG A 130 4.10 -60.09 12.19
C ARG A 130 4.44 -61.08 11.06
N GLY A 131 4.87 -62.28 11.42
CA GLY A 131 5.17 -63.38 10.50
C GLY A 131 6.66 -63.51 10.12
N GLY A 132 6.95 -64.39 9.17
CA GLY A 132 8.28 -64.68 8.64
C GLY A 132 8.22 -64.94 7.13
N GLY A 133 9.35 -65.23 6.48
CA GLY A 133 9.41 -65.62 5.07
C GLY A 133 9.23 -64.51 4.02
N THR A 134 8.92 -63.27 4.43
CA THR A 134 8.91 -62.11 3.51
C THR A 134 9.86 -61.02 3.98
N HIS A 135 10.46 -60.28 3.05
CA HIS A 135 11.31 -59.13 3.38
C HIS A 135 10.58 -58.02 4.17
N ARG A 136 9.24 -58.04 4.19
CA ARG A 136 8.41 -57.07 4.91
C ARG A 136 8.23 -57.44 6.39
N SER A 137 8.33 -58.72 6.74
CA SER A 137 8.20 -59.22 8.11
C SER A 137 9.27 -58.58 9.02
N GLY A 138 8.88 -58.18 10.23
CA GLY A 138 9.78 -57.50 11.19
C GLY A 138 10.07 -56.01 10.90
N GLN A 139 9.65 -55.45 9.76
CA GLN A 139 9.80 -54.02 9.48
C GLN A 139 8.79 -53.16 10.26
N GLY A 140 9.12 -51.88 10.49
CA GLY A 140 8.23 -50.92 11.14
C GLY A 140 6.98 -50.58 10.32
N ALA A 141 5.84 -50.47 10.98
CA ALA A 141 4.53 -50.19 10.39
C ALA A 141 3.74 -49.16 11.24
N PHE A 142 2.61 -48.67 10.70
CA PHE A 142 1.72 -47.65 11.26
C PHE A 142 2.30 -46.24 11.50
N GLY A 143 3.53 -46.13 12.00
CA GLY A 143 4.17 -44.86 12.34
C GLY A 143 4.35 -43.93 11.15
N ASN A 144 4.22 -42.62 11.37
CA ASN A 144 4.45 -41.59 10.34
C ASN A 144 5.93 -41.49 9.91
N MET A 145 6.84 -41.96 10.75
CA MET A 145 8.26 -42.12 10.46
C MET A 145 8.59 -43.44 9.73
N CYS A 146 7.64 -44.36 9.59
CA CYS A 146 7.85 -45.64 8.90
C CYS A 146 7.55 -45.55 7.40
N ARG A 147 8.37 -46.21 6.59
CA ARG A 147 8.06 -46.47 5.17
C ARG A 147 6.79 -47.32 5.05
N GLY A 148 5.79 -46.81 4.34
CA GLY A 148 4.48 -47.45 4.20
C GLY A 148 3.54 -47.27 5.41
N GLY A 149 3.94 -46.51 6.43
CA GLY A 149 3.07 -46.13 7.54
C GLY A 149 2.12 -44.98 7.21
N ARG A 150 1.22 -44.63 8.14
CA ARG A 150 0.24 -43.55 7.93
C ARG A 150 0.87 -42.18 8.19
N MET A 151 0.43 -41.16 7.46
CA MET A 151 0.85 -39.79 7.74
C MET A 151 0.23 -39.24 9.04
N PHE A 152 0.94 -38.39 9.78
CA PHE A 152 0.35 -37.61 10.87
C PHE A 152 -0.61 -36.54 10.31
N ALA A 153 -1.79 -36.40 10.92
CA ALA A 153 -2.85 -35.49 10.47
C ALA A 153 -3.14 -35.58 8.94
N PRO A 154 -3.54 -36.77 8.42
CA PRO A 154 -3.77 -36.95 7.00
C PRO A 154 -4.90 -36.04 6.51
N THR A 155 -4.81 -35.55 5.26
CA THR A 155 -5.85 -34.68 4.71
C THR A 155 -7.20 -35.38 4.72
N LYS A 156 -8.21 -34.68 5.24
CA LYS A 156 -9.59 -35.17 5.36
C LYS A 156 -10.52 -34.43 4.42
N THR A 157 -11.58 -35.12 4.00
CA THR A 157 -12.61 -34.56 3.12
C THR A 157 -13.31 -33.36 3.76
N TRP A 158 -13.60 -33.44 5.06
CA TRP A 158 -14.30 -32.40 5.85
C TRP A 158 -13.46 -31.15 6.15
N ARG A 159 -12.26 -31.00 5.59
CA ARG A 159 -11.52 -29.73 5.65
C ARG A 159 -12.40 -28.60 5.10
N ARG A 160 -12.41 -27.43 5.73
CA ARG A 160 -13.16 -26.27 5.22
C ARG A 160 -12.51 -25.69 3.95
N TRP A 161 -12.99 -26.12 2.78
CA TRP A 161 -12.50 -25.65 1.46
C TRP A 161 -13.12 -24.31 1.05
N HIS A 162 -14.44 -24.19 1.21
CA HIS A 162 -15.21 -23.05 0.75
C HIS A 162 -15.30 -21.94 1.81
N ARG A 163 -15.43 -20.70 1.34
CA ARG A 163 -15.63 -19.49 2.15
C ARG A 163 -16.85 -18.74 1.64
N ARG A 164 -17.82 -18.53 2.52
CA ARG A 164 -18.93 -17.59 2.29
C ARG A 164 -18.38 -16.18 2.41
N VAL A 165 -18.72 -15.32 1.46
CA VAL A 165 -18.36 -13.90 1.44
C VAL A 165 -19.65 -13.10 1.45
N ASN A 166 -19.67 -12.01 2.22
CA ASN A 166 -20.82 -11.12 2.30
C ASN A 166 -21.14 -10.54 0.92
N ILE A 167 -22.43 -10.52 0.57
CA ILE A 167 -22.89 -10.10 -0.75
C ILE A 167 -22.48 -8.65 -1.03
N ASN A 168 -22.64 -7.75 -0.06
CA ASN A 168 -22.25 -6.35 -0.19
C ASN A 168 -20.74 -6.16 -0.37
N GLN A 169 -19.90 -6.92 0.35
CA GLN A 169 -18.45 -6.89 0.14
C GLN A 169 -18.07 -7.38 -1.26
N ARG A 170 -18.75 -8.43 -1.76
CA ARG A 170 -18.54 -8.92 -3.12
C ARG A 170 -18.94 -7.90 -4.18
N ARG A 171 -20.08 -7.23 -3.99
CA ARG A 171 -20.56 -6.15 -4.88
C ARG A 171 -19.61 -4.95 -4.86
N TYR A 172 -19.15 -4.52 -3.68
CA TYR A 172 -18.14 -3.47 -3.53
C TYR A 172 -16.85 -3.84 -4.27
N ALA A 173 -16.30 -5.04 -4.05
CA ALA A 173 -15.10 -5.48 -4.75
C ALA A 173 -15.21 -5.40 -6.28
N ILE A 174 -16.39 -5.72 -6.84
CA ILE A 174 -16.62 -5.56 -8.28
C ILE A 174 -16.65 -4.09 -8.68
N CYS A 175 -17.32 -3.21 -7.92
CA CYS A 175 -17.33 -1.76 -8.18
C CYS A 175 -15.91 -1.18 -8.21
N CYS A 176 -15.07 -1.54 -7.22
CA CYS A 176 -13.65 -1.15 -7.20
C CYS A 176 -12.90 -1.63 -8.45
N ALA A 177 -13.18 -2.86 -8.87
CA ALA A 177 -12.51 -3.46 -10.03
C ALA A 177 -12.92 -2.79 -11.35
N LEU A 178 -14.19 -2.40 -11.48
CA LEU A 178 -14.72 -1.65 -12.63
C LEU A 178 -14.16 -0.23 -12.66
N SER A 179 -14.13 0.47 -11.53
CA SER A 179 -13.50 1.80 -11.46
C SER A 179 -12.02 1.74 -11.83
N ALA A 180 -11.28 0.75 -11.32
CA ALA A 180 -9.88 0.60 -11.66
C ALA A 180 -9.63 0.28 -13.14
N SER A 181 -10.57 -0.37 -13.83
CA SER A 181 -10.46 -0.61 -15.29
C SER A 181 -10.70 0.62 -16.15
N ALA A 182 -11.31 1.68 -15.60
CA ALA A 182 -11.51 2.94 -16.30
C ALA A 182 -10.26 3.83 -16.30
N LEU A 183 -9.25 3.52 -15.47
CA LEU A 183 -8.03 4.31 -15.34
C LEU A 183 -6.87 3.70 -16.15
N PRO A 184 -6.36 4.39 -17.19
CA PRO A 184 -5.25 3.90 -18.01
C PRO A 184 -4.01 3.51 -17.19
N ALA A 185 -3.66 4.32 -16.18
CA ALA A 185 -2.51 4.07 -15.32
C ALA A 185 -2.57 2.70 -14.61
N LEU A 186 -3.73 2.30 -14.10
CA LEU A 186 -3.89 1.01 -13.43
C LEU A 186 -3.89 -0.15 -14.43
N VAL A 187 -4.44 0.06 -15.63
CA VAL A 187 -4.46 -0.95 -16.69
C VAL A 187 -3.05 -1.22 -17.24
N MET A 188 -2.25 -0.16 -17.44
CA MET A 188 -0.84 -0.26 -17.80
C MET A 188 -0.01 -0.88 -16.67
N ALA A 189 -0.23 -0.47 -15.41
CA ALA A 189 0.51 -1.02 -14.26
C ALA A 189 0.31 -2.53 -14.09
N LYS A 190 -0.85 -3.07 -14.46
CA LYS A 190 -1.09 -4.53 -14.51
C LYS A 190 -0.30 -5.23 -15.63
N GLY A 191 0.14 -4.47 -16.63
CA GLY A 191 0.93 -4.94 -17.76
C GLY A 191 0.11 -5.21 -19.03
N HIS A 192 -1.07 -4.60 -19.18
CA HIS A 192 -1.78 -4.59 -20.46
C HIS A 192 -1.12 -3.60 -21.44
N ARG A 193 -1.07 -3.94 -22.73
CA ARG A 193 -0.55 -3.06 -23.79
C ARG A 193 -1.71 -2.25 -24.36
N ILE A 194 -1.82 -0.99 -23.94
CA ILE A 194 -2.93 -0.09 -24.31
C ILE A 194 -2.46 1.24 -24.91
N GLU A 195 -1.19 1.34 -25.29
CA GLU A 195 -0.54 2.59 -25.76
C GLU A 195 -1.19 3.17 -27.01
N GLU A 196 -1.62 2.31 -27.95
CA GLU A 196 -2.24 2.71 -29.22
C GLU A 196 -3.78 2.80 -29.14
N ILE A 197 -4.37 2.53 -27.97
CA ILE A 197 -5.83 2.49 -27.82
C ILE A 197 -6.35 3.92 -27.67
N PRO A 198 -7.44 4.30 -28.38
CA PRO A 198 -7.91 5.69 -28.39
C PRO A 198 -8.35 6.18 -27.01
N GLU A 199 -9.05 5.34 -26.24
CA GLU A 199 -9.47 5.67 -24.89
C GLU A 199 -9.76 4.45 -24.00
N VAL A 200 -9.86 4.72 -22.69
CA VAL A 200 -10.27 3.76 -21.67
C VAL A 200 -11.28 4.46 -20.75
N PRO A 201 -12.45 3.85 -20.44
CA PRO A 201 -12.96 2.57 -20.93
C PRO A 201 -13.23 2.56 -22.45
N LEU A 202 -12.90 1.45 -23.12
CA LEU A 202 -13.17 1.30 -24.55
C LEU A 202 -14.60 0.77 -24.75
N VAL A 203 -15.43 1.53 -25.50
CA VAL A 203 -16.82 1.17 -25.82
C VAL A 203 -16.97 0.94 -27.32
N VAL A 204 -17.65 -0.13 -27.69
CA VAL A 204 -17.95 -0.50 -29.07
C VAL A 204 -19.46 -0.58 -29.30
N GLY A 205 -19.91 -0.24 -30.49
CA GLY A 205 -21.33 -0.28 -30.85
C GLY A 205 -21.94 -1.68 -30.77
N ASP A 206 -23.24 -1.77 -30.59
CA ASP A 206 -23.93 -3.03 -30.30
C ASP A 206 -23.93 -4.04 -31.45
N LYS A 207 -23.67 -3.61 -32.69
CA LYS A 207 -23.51 -4.52 -33.85
C LYS A 207 -22.43 -5.59 -33.63
N VAL A 208 -21.41 -5.29 -32.81
CA VAL A 208 -20.37 -6.24 -32.39
C VAL A 208 -20.95 -7.51 -31.73
N GLN A 209 -22.15 -7.44 -31.14
CA GLN A 209 -22.81 -8.58 -30.51
C GLN A 209 -23.26 -9.64 -31.53
N GLU A 210 -23.48 -9.24 -32.78
CA GLU A 210 -24.00 -10.08 -33.86
C GLU A 210 -22.90 -10.81 -34.65
N MET A 211 -21.63 -10.49 -34.41
CA MET A 211 -20.51 -11.16 -35.07
C MET A 211 -20.50 -12.65 -34.75
N LYS A 212 -20.44 -13.48 -35.80
CA LYS A 212 -20.45 -14.95 -35.68
C LYS A 212 -19.09 -15.56 -35.95
N LYS A 213 -18.27 -14.95 -36.81
CA LYS A 213 -16.99 -15.52 -37.25
C LYS A 213 -15.81 -14.95 -36.47
N THR A 214 -14.84 -15.80 -36.14
CA THR A 214 -13.62 -15.38 -35.44
C THR A 214 -12.75 -14.45 -36.30
N LYS A 215 -12.80 -14.57 -37.64
CA LYS A 215 -12.09 -13.67 -38.57
C LYS A 215 -12.53 -12.22 -38.40
N GLU A 216 -13.84 -11.98 -38.33
CA GLU A 216 -14.44 -10.66 -38.09
C GLU A 216 -14.00 -10.10 -36.73
N ALA A 217 -14.09 -10.91 -35.67
CA ALA A 217 -13.65 -10.52 -34.33
C ALA A 217 -12.15 -10.14 -34.27
N VAL A 218 -11.28 -10.87 -34.98
CA VAL A 218 -9.85 -10.56 -35.07
C VAL A 218 -9.62 -9.24 -35.83
N GLN A 219 -10.36 -9.00 -36.92
CA GLN A 219 -10.28 -7.75 -37.67
C GLN A 219 -10.69 -6.56 -36.81
N LEU A 220 -11.79 -6.66 -36.06
CA LEU A 220 -12.22 -5.61 -35.13
C LEU A 220 -11.11 -5.27 -34.11
N LEU A 221 -10.55 -6.28 -33.45
CA LEU A 221 -9.53 -6.06 -32.41
C LEU A 221 -8.23 -5.45 -32.94
N ARG A 222 -7.90 -5.69 -34.21
CA ARG A 222 -6.77 -5.03 -34.89
C ARG A 222 -7.09 -3.57 -35.20
N LYS A 223 -8.30 -3.27 -35.68
CA LYS A 223 -8.75 -1.90 -35.96
C LYS A 223 -8.82 -1.05 -34.68
N LEU A 224 -9.31 -1.62 -33.59
CA LEU A 224 -9.34 -1.00 -32.25
C LEU A 224 -7.95 -0.93 -31.56
N LYS A 225 -6.87 -1.36 -32.23
CA LYS A 225 -5.50 -1.41 -31.68
C LYS A 225 -5.32 -2.25 -30.41
N ALA A 226 -6.31 -3.09 -30.07
CA ALA A 226 -6.26 -4.02 -28.93
C ALA A 226 -5.42 -5.28 -29.22
N TRP A 227 -5.03 -5.51 -30.47
CA TRP A 227 -4.32 -6.73 -30.89
C TRP A 227 -2.94 -6.88 -30.24
N ASN A 228 -2.23 -5.79 -29.95
CA ASN A 228 -0.92 -5.82 -29.29
C ASN A 228 -0.98 -6.50 -27.91
N ASP A 229 -2.08 -6.33 -27.16
CA ASP A 229 -2.30 -7.00 -25.88
C ASP A 229 -2.51 -8.52 -26.06
N ILE A 230 -3.14 -8.92 -27.16
CA ILE A 230 -3.41 -10.33 -27.49
C ILE A 230 -2.15 -11.01 -28.01
N GLN A 231 -1.35 -10.34 -28.86
CA GLN A 231 -0.08 -10.86 -29.36
C GLN A 231 0.88 -11.17 -28.19
N LYS A 232 0.90 -10.32 -27.16
CA LYS A 232 1.60 -10.60 -25.90
C LYS A 232 1.11 -11.90 -25.23
N VAL A 233 -0.17 -12.22 -25.31
CA VAL A 233 -0.70 -13.49 -24.78
C VAL A 233 -0.19 -14.68 -25.60
N TYR A 234 -0.22 -14.61 -26.93
CA TYR A 234 0.33 -15.65 -27.82
C TYR A 234 1.79 -15.95 -27.46
N ASN A 235 2.63 -14.92 -27.40
CA ASN A 235 4.06 -15.05 -27.12
C ASN A 235 4.34 -15.55 -25.68
N SER A 236 3.41 -15.34 -24.75
CA SER A 236 3.58 -15.75 -23.35
C SER A 236 3.27 -17.22 -23.07
N LYS A 237 2.74 -17.97 -24.05
CA LYS A 237 2.35 -19.36 -23.86
C LYS A 237 3.60 -20.20 -23.60
N ARG A 238 3.71 -20.73 -22.38
CA ARG A 238 4.80 -21.64 -21.99
C ARG A 238 4.28 -22.87 -21.27
N ILE A 239 5.09 -23.93 -21.26
CA ILE A 239 4.82 -25.13 -20.48
C ILE A 239 4.95 -24.79 -18.98
N ARG A 240 4.00 -25.25 -18.17
CA ARG A 240 3.95 -25.02 -16.73
C ARG A 240 5.09 -25.77 -16.03
N ALA A 241 5.86 -25.08 -15.19
CA ALA A 241 6.85 -25.74 -14.35
C ALA A 241 6.19 -26.64 -13.28
N GLY A 242 6.87 -27.74 -12.93
CA GLY A 242 6.47 -28.67 -11.87
C GLY A 242 5.34 -29.65 -12.22
N LYS A 243 4.75 -30.27 -11.18
CA LYS A 243 3.75 -31.36 -11.29
C LYS A 243 2.41 -30.94 -11.89
N GLY A 244 2.18 -29.65 -12.13
CA GLY A 244 0.93 -29.15 -12.72
C GLY A 244 0.69 -29.67 -14.14
N LYS A 245 1.75 -30.00 -14.89
CA LYS A 245 1.66 -30.55 -16.26
C LYS A 245 0.82 -31.82 -16.30
N MET A 246 1.07 -32.74 -15.36
CA MET A 246 0.36 -34.02 -15.21
C MET A 246 -1.10 -33.86 -14.75
N ARG A 247 -1.52 -32.67 -14.30
CA ARG A 247 -2.87 -32.41 -13.76
C ARG A 247 -3.72 -31.58 -14.72
N ASN A 248 -3.60 -31.85 -16.02
CA ASN A 248 -4.29 -31.16 -17.12
C ASN A 248 -4.12 -29.62 -17.12
N ARG A 249 -2.97 -29.14 -16.61
CA ARG A 249 -2.62 -27.72 -16.53
C ARG A 249 -1.29 -27.43 -17.23
N ARG A 250 -1.10 -28.05 -18.40
CA ARG A 250 0.16 -28.07 -19.16
C ARG A 250 0.66 -26.68 -19.54
N PHE A 251 -0.22 -25.76 -19.97
CA PHE A 251 0.19 -24.43 -20.43
C PHE A 251 -0.18 -23.31 -19.45
N VAL A 252 0.68 -22.29 -19.38
CA VAL A 252 0.41 -21.00 -18.73
C VAL A 252 0.49 -19.93 -19.80
N LYS A 253 -0.50 -19.04 -19.83
CA LYS A 253 -0.56 -17.87 -20.71
C LYS A 253 -1.04 -16.67 -19.92
N LYS A 254 -0.62 -15.46 -20.33
CA LYS A 254 -1.12 -14.20 -19.77
C LYS A 254 -2.63 -14.05 -20.06
N ARG A 255 -3.29 -13.12 -19.35
CA ARG A 255 -4.68 -12.74 -19.62
C ARG A 255 -4.68 -11.51 -20.53
N GLY A 256 -5.52 -11.52 -21.55
CA GLY A 256 -5.71 -10.40 -22.47
C GLY A 256 -6.97 -9.59 -22.11
N PRO A 257 -7.56 -8.92 -23.11
CA PRO A 257 -8.77 -8.11 -22.94
C PRO A 257 -9.93 -8.93 -22.38
N CYS A 258 -10.84 -8.29 -21.67
CA CYS A 258 -12.12 -8.86 -21.30
C CYS A 258 -13.24 -8.11 -22.00
N ILE A 259 -14.05 -8.81 -22.78
CA ILE A 259 -15.18 -8.23 -23.51
C ILE A 259 -16.43 -8.42 -22.67
N ILE A 260 -17.16 -7.34 -22.43
CA ILE A 260 -18.40 -7.32 -21.66
C ILE A 260 -19.53 -6.93 -22.59
N TYR A 261 -20.56 -7.79 -22.64
CA TYR A 261 -21.70 -7.65 -23.53
C TYR A 261 -23.02 -7.76 -22.76
N ASP A 262 -24.12 -7.29 -23.35
CA ASP A 262 -25.46 -7.43 -22.79
C ASP A 262 -26.14 -8.72 -23.26
N LYS A 263 -26.23 -8.93 -24.59
CA LYS A 263 -26.87 -10.10 -25.20
C LYS A 263 -25.87 -10.96 -25.97
N ASP A 264 -26.09 -12.28 -25.99
CA ASP A 264 -25.26 -13.21 -26.77
C ASP A 264 -25.95 -13.56 -28.09
N ASN A 265 -25.70 -12.76 -29.13
CA ASN A 265 -26.21 -12.99 -30.49
C ASN A 265 -25.18 -13.67 -31.41
N GLY A 266 -24.11 -14.25 -30.85
CA GLY A 266 -23.00 -14.84 -31.62
C GLY A 266 -21.63 -14.45 -31.09
N ILE A 267 -21.54 -13.33 -30.36
CA ILE A 267 -20.29 -12.80 -29.81
C ILE A 267 -19.49 -13.83 -29.02
N VAL A 268 -20.14 -14.70 -28.23
CA VAL A 268 -19.40 -15.71 -27.46
C VAL A 268 -18.70 -16.70 -28.38
N ARG A 269 -19.36 -17.12 -29.47
CA ARG A 269 -18.80 -18.05 -30.45
C ARG A 269 -17.66 -17.41 -31.23
N ALA A 270 -17.81 -16.14 -31.64
CA ALA A 270 -16.79 -15.43 -32.41
C ALA A 270 -15.49 -15.26 -31.62
N PHE A 271 -15.57 -14.86 -30.34
CA PHE A 271 -14.40 -14.46 -29.55
C PHE A 271 -13.79 -15.58 -28.69
N ARG A 272 -14.50 -16.67 -28.36
CA ARG A 272 -14.01 -17.69 -27.41
C ARG A 272 -12.69 -18.36 -27.80
N ASN A 273 -12.41 -18.49 -29.10
CA ASN A 273 -11.24 -19.19 -29.60
C ASN A 273 -9.97 -18.32 -29.58
N ILE A 274 -10.12 -17.00 -29.48
CA ILE A 274 -8.98 -16.07 -29.45
C ILE A 274 -8.29 -16.18 -28.08
N PRO A 275 -6.98 -16.45 -28.02
CA PRO A 275 -6.31 -16.73 -26.76
C PRO A 275 -6.20 -15.49 -25.89
N GLY A 276 -6.53 -15.66 -24.61
CA GLY A 276 -6.38 -14.60 -23.60
C GLY A 276 -7.62 -13.75 -23.42
N ILE A 277 -8.51 -13.72 -24.42
CA ILE A 277 -9.80 -13.05 -24.32
C ILE A 277 -10.67 -13.77 -23.29
N THR A 278 -11.45 -12.97 -22.57
CA THR A 278 -12.48 -13.46 -21.66
C THR A 278 -13.76 -12.73 -21.99
N LEU A 279 -14.86 -13.46 -22.03
CA LEU A 279 -16.19 -12.92 -22.29
C LEU A 279 -16.98 -12.94 -20.99
N LEU A 280 -17.75 -11.88 -20.72
CA LEU A 280 -18.63 -11.78 -19.56
C LEU A 280 -19.94 -11.08 -19.97
N PRO A 281 -21.11 -11.64 -19.63
CA PRO A 281 -22.34 -10.88 -19.68
C PRO A 281 -22.37 -9.86 -18.54
N VAL A 282 -22.93 -8.68 -18.79
CA VAL A 282 -22.99 -7.57 -17.83
C VAL A 282 -23.79 -7.91 -16.56
N ASP A 283 -24.79 -8.79 -16.67
CA ASP A 283 -25.60 -9.20 -15.52
C ASP A 283 -24.83 -10.11 -14.55
N LYS A 284 -23.82 -10.85 -15.04
CA LYS A 284 -23.07 -11.85 -14.25
C LYS A 284 -21.58 -11.53 -14.20
N LEU A 285 -21.25 -10.28 -13.86
CA LEU A 285 -19.87 -9.84 -13.67
C LEU A 285 -19.16 -10.62 -12.55
N ASN A 286 -18.01 -11.20 -12.89
CA ASN A 286 -17.23 -12.05 -11.99
C ASN A 286 -15.91 -11.37 -11.60
N LEU A 287 -15.71 -11.16 -10.30
CA LEU A 287 -14.49 -10.57 -9.76
C LEU A 287 -13.22 -11.32 -10.18
N LEU A 288 -13.24 -12.66 -10.26
CA LEU A 288 -12.07 -13.45 -10.65
C LEU A 288 -11.64 -13.19 -12.10
N LYS A 289 -12.57 -12.73 -12.93
CA LYS A 289 -12.33 -12.42 -14.34
C LYS A 289 -11.97 -10.94 -14.50
N ILE A 290 -12.58 -10.02 -13.75
CA ILE A 290 -12.24 -8.58 -13.84
C ILE A 290 -10.90 -8.30 -13.14
N ALA A 291 -10.66 -8.89 -11.96
CA ALA A 291 -9.43 -8.73 -11.19
C ALA A 291 -8.70 -10.08 -11.02
N PRO A 292 -8.17 -10.70 -12.10
CA PRO A 292 -7.45 -11.96 -12.01
C PRO A 292 -6.23 -11.83 -11.09
N GLY A 293 -6.16 -12.72 -10.09
CA GLY A 293 -5.10 -12.69 -9.08
C GLY A 293 -5.35 -11.71 -7.95
N GLY A 294 -6.47 -10.97 -7.97
CA GLY A 294 -6.76 -9.88 -7.04
C GLY A 294 -6.11 -8.55 -7.45
N HIS A 295 -5.40 -8.52 -8.58
CA HIS A 295 -4.84 -7.30 -9.16
C HIS A 295 -5.91 -6.52 -9.94
N LEU A 296 -6.05 -5.24 -9.59
CA LEU A 296 -6.96 -4.29 -10.23
C LEU A 296 -6.45 -3.83 -11.60
N GLY A 297 -7.30 -3.17 -12.40
CA GLY A 297 -6.91 -2.58 -13.69
C GLY A 297 -6.79 -3.62 -14.82
N ARG A 298 -7.81 -4.42 -15.10
CA ARG A 298 -7.83 -5.24 -16.33
C ARG A 298 -8.33 -4.40 -17.50
N PHE A 299 -7.78 -4.61 -18.68
CA PHE A 299 -8.31 -3.99 -19.89
C PHE A 299 -9.68 -4.62 -20.25
N LEU A 300 -10.73 -3.80 -20.17
CA LEU A 300 -12.11 -4.19 -20.47
C LEU A 300 -12.59 -3.46 -21.74
N ILE A 301 -13.28 -4.19 -22.61
CA ILE A 301 -13.97 -3.66 -23.79
C ILE A 301 -15.46 -3.87 -23.57
N TRP A 302 -16.26 -2.82 -23.70
CA TRP A 302 -17.69 -2.84 -23.42
C TRP A 302 -18.49 -2.69 -24.70
N THR A 303 -19.60 -3.40 -24.81
CA THR A 303 -20.65 -3.00 -25.77
C THR A 303 -21.44 -1.82 -25.22
N GLU A 304 -22.01 -1.02 -26.11
CA GLU A 304 -22.77 0.18 -25.78
C GLU A 304 -23.91 -0.11 -24.79
N SER A 305 -24.78 -1.07 -25.10
CA SER A 305 -25.84 -1.52 -24.21
C SER A 305 -25.33 -2.02 -22.84
N ALA A 306 -24.16 -2.69 -22.82
CA ALA A 306 -23.61 -3.22 -21.59
C ALA A 306 -23.13 -2.11 -20.65
N ILE A 307 -22.51 -1.06 -21.18
CA ILE A 307 -22.03 0.05 -20.33
C ILE A 307 -23.20 0.89 -19.81
N GLN A 308 -24.24 1.12 -20.63
CA GLN A 308 -25.44 1.85 -20.22
C GLN A 308 -26.21 1.11 -19.10
N LYS A 309 -26.26 -0.22 -19.16
CA LYS A 309 -26.94 -1.06 -18.15
C LYS A 309 -26.26 -1.05 -16.76
N LEU A 310 -25.03 -0.57 -16.64
CA LEU A 310 -24.30 -0.56 -15.36
C LEU A 310 -24.97 0.31 -14.29
N ASP A 311 -25.54 1.45 -14.67
CA ASP A 311 -26.21 2.35 -13.72
C ASP A 311 -27.51 1.73 -13.19
N ALA A 312 -28.25 0.98 -14.00
CA ALA A 312 -29.37 0.17 -13.51
C ALA A 312 -28.91 -0.96 -12.57
N LEU A 313 -27.79 -1.61 -12.89
CA LEU A 313 -27.24 -2.73 -12.11
C LEU A 313 -26.69 -2.34 -10.74
N TYR A 314 -26.01 -1.21 -10.62
CA TYR A 314 -25.30 -0.79 -9.40
C TYR A 314 -25.85 0.48 -8.78
N GLY A 315 -26.72 1.20 -9.47
CA GLY A 315 -27.23 2.49 -9.04
C GLY A 315 -26.18 3.59 -9.19
N THR A 316 -26.56 4.77 -8.71
CA THR A 316 -25.67 5.92 -8.51
C THR A 316 -25.68 6.29 -7.02
N TRP A 317 -24.86 7.24 -6.57
CA TRP A 317 -24.96 7.71 -5.17
C TRP A 317 -26.30 8.41 -4.87
N ARG A 318 -27.01 8.90 -5.90
CA ARG A 318 -28.30 9.58 -5.77
C ARG A 318 -29.50 8.66 -5.98
N LYS A 319 -29.37 7.67 -6.87
CA LYS A 319 -30.44 6.73 -7.24
C LYS A 319 -30.05 5.31 -6.84
N PRO A 320 -30.85 4.61 -6.01
CA PRO A 320 -30.56 3.24 -5.62
C PRO A 320 -30.54 2.31 -6.85
N SER A 321 -29.84 1.17 -6.72
CA SER A 321 -29.80 0.21 -7.82
C SER A 321 -31.13 -0.51 -8.00
N THR A 322 -31.58 -0.70 -9.25
CA THR A 322 -32.86 -1.36 -9.55
C THR A 322 -32.75 -2.88 -9.51
N LEU A 323 -31.66 -3.42 -10.06
CA LEU A 323 -31.47 -4.88 -10.19
C LEU A 323 -30.86 -5.52 -8.94
N LYS A 324 -30.15 -4.76 -8.12
CA LYS A 324 -29.51 -5.27 -6.89
C LYS A 324 -30.24 -4.76 -5.68
N LYS A 325 -31.16 -5.57 -5.16
CA LYS A 325 -31.84 -5.29 -3.91
C LYS A 325 -30.88 -4.84 -2.80
N ASP A 326 -31.24 -3.74 -2.15
CA ASP A 326 -30.58 -3.10 -1.00
C ASP A 326 -29.08 -2.83 -1.22
N PHE A 327 -28.71 -2.43 -2.44
CA PHE A 327 -27.35 -2.03 -2.76
C PHE A 327 -27.27 -0.55 -3.12
N ASN A 328 -26.29 0.12 -2.52
CA ASN A 328 -25.85 1.45 -2.89
C ASN A 328 -24.34 1.42 -3.19
N LEU A 329 -23.89 2.34 -4.04
CA LEU A 329 -22.47 2.52 -4.31
C LEU A 329 -21.73 2.91 -3.02
N PRO A 330 -20.49 2.41 -2.84
CA PRO A 330 -19.68 2.78 -1.71
C PRO A 330 -19.38 4.29 -1.74
N MET A 331 -19.64 4.98 -0.63
CA MET A 331 -19.28 6.38 -0.48
C MET A 331 -17.76 6.52 -0.32
N PRO A 332 -17.12 7.44 -1.07
CA PRO A 332 -15.71 7.73 -0.87
C PRO A 332 -15.50 8.40 0.49
N LYS A 333 -14.44 8.01 1.22
CA LYS A 333 -14.12 8.61 2.53
C LYS A 333 -13.56 10.04 2.40
N MET A 334 -12.84 10.29 1.32
CA MET A 334 -12.35 11.60 0.95
C MET A 334 -13.02 11.96 -0.37
N LEU A 335 -13.59 13.15 -0.42
CA LEU A 335 -14.13 13.70 -1.66
C LEU A 335 -13.00 13.85 -2.68
N ASN A 336 -11.95 14.61 -2.35
CA ASN A 336 -10.78 14.76 -3.20
C ASN A 336 -9.64 13.85 -2.73
N THR A 337 -9.16 12.96 -3.60
CA THR A 337 -8.03 12.06 -3.30
C THR A 337 -6.66 12.69 -3.60
N ASP A 338 -6.61 13.82 -4.30
CA ASP A 338 -5.37 14.56 -4.56
C ASP A 338 -5.01 15.40 -3.33
N LEU A 339 -4.22 14.78 -2.45
CA LEU A 339 -3.70 15.44 -1.25
C LEU A 339 -2.78 16.62 -1.61
N MET A 340 -2.06 16.57 -2.74
CA MET A 340 -1.17 17.65 -3.13
C MET A 340 -1.96 18.91 -3.48
N ARG A 341 -3.10 18.75 -4.16
CA ARG A 341 -4.02 19.87 -4.41
C ARG A 341 -4.56 20.46 -3.11
N LEU A 342 -5.00 19.61 -2.17
CA LEU A 342 -5.50 20.08 -0.88
C LEU A 342 -4.40 20.81 -0.11
N LEU A 343 -3.21 20.24 0.01
CA LEU A 343 -2.10 20.87 0.75
C LEU A 343 -1.65 22.19 0.13
N LYS A 344 -1.73 22.33 -1.20
CA LYS A 344 -1.37 23.57 -1.92
C LYS A 344 -2.49 24.61 -1.96
N SER A 345 -3.67 24.31 -1.43
CA SER A 345 -4.79 25.25 -1.38
C SER A 345 -4.43 26.50 -0.57
N GLU A 346 -4.97 27.65 -0.99
CA GLU A 346 -4.66 28.95 -0.36
C GLU A 346 -5.11 28.98 1.11
N GLU A 347 -6.22 28.33 1.41
CA GLU A 347 -6.79 28.20 2.75
C GLU A 347 -5.81 27.50 3.69
N ILE A 348 -5.17 26.42 3.23
CA ILE A 348 -4.17 25.68 4.00
C ILE A 348 -2.85 26.46 4.04
N GLN A 349 -2.38 27.00 2.92
CA GLN A 349 -1.12 27.73 2.85
C GLN A 349 -1.13 29.00 3.71
N ARG A 350 -2.26 29.69 3.83
CA ARG A 350 -2.43 30.87 4.69
C ARG A 350 -2.39 30.52 6.18
N ALA A 351 -2.89 29.34 6.57
CA ALA A 351 -2.91 28.90 7.96
C ALA A 351 -1.58 28.25 8.40
N ILE A 352 -0.83 27.66 7.46
CA ILE A 352 0.43 26.98 7.75
C ILE A 352 1.54 27.99 8.07
N ARG A 353 2.29 27.72 9.14
CA ARG A 353 3.51 28.46 9.46
C ARG A 353 4.62 28.12 8.47
N ALA A 354 5.47 29.10 8.16
CA ALA A 354 6.64 28.86 7.33
C ALA A 354 7.46 27.66 7.83
N PRO A 355 7.94 26.78 6.94
CA PRO A 355 8.69 25.60 7.34
C PRO A 355 9.97 26.03 8.06
N LYS A 356 10.18 25.53 9.27
CA LYS A 356 11.41 25.78 10.04
C LYS A 356 12.57 25.09 9.32
N ARG A 357 13.48 25.87 8.74
CA ARG A 357 14.66 25.36 8.02
C ARG A 357 15.87 25.09 8.95
N ASP A 358 15.69 25.25 10.26
CA ASP A 358 16.73 25.01 11.26
C ASP A 358 16.91 23.52 11.54
N HIS A 359 17.32 22.77 10.51
CA HIS A 359 17.86 21.42 10.64
C HIS A 359 19.39 21.43 10.70
N LYS A 360 20.02 22.60 10.95
CA LYS A 360 21.44 22.68 11.29
C LYS A 360 21.67 22.36 12.76
N GLN A 361 21.10 21.28 13.27
CA GLN A 361 21.77 20.58 14.36
C GLN A 361 22.99 19.91 13.70
N ARG A 362 24.08 20.69 13.52
CA ARG A 362 25.37 20.08 13.23
C ARG A 362 25.60 19.08 14.35
N ALA A 363 25.67 17.80 14.02
CA ALA A 363 26.18 16.77 14.92
C ALA A 363 27.66 17.08 15.13
N VAL A 364 27.96 18.05 16.01
CA VAL A 364 29.33 18.37 16.37
C VAL A 364 29.80 17.21 17.24
N GLN A 365 30.84 16.51 16.81
CA GLN A 365 31.47 15.50 17.65
C GLN A 365 31.86 16.14 18.99
N LYS A 366 31.47 15.50 20.09
CA LYS A 366 31.84 15.94 21.43
C LYS A 366 33.36 15.84 21.57
N LYS A 367 34.05 16.97 21.56
CA LYS A 367 35.52 17.03 21.73
C LYS A 367 35.87 16.90 23.21
N ASN A 368 36.83 16.04 23.53
CA ASN A 368 37.33 15.89 24.90
C ASN A 368 38.10 17.16 25.33
N PRO A 369 37.66 17.91 26.37
CA PRO A 369 38.32 19.14 26.82
C PRO A 369 39.74 18.93 27.33
N LEU A 370 40.03 17.79 27.95
CA LEU A 370 41.37 17.51 28.50
C LEU A 370 42.41 17.36 27.39
N ARG A 371 42.01 16.83 26.23
CA ARG A 371 42.88 16.67 25.04
C ARG A 371 42.79 17.85 24.07
N ASN A 372 41.71 18.64 24.10
CA ASN A 372 41.49 19.77 23.20
C ASN A 372 41.39 21.09 23.96
N LEU A 373 42.46 21.90 23.90
CA LEU A 373 42.54 23.18 24.61
C LEU A 373 41.40 24.13 24.24
N ARG A 374 40.99 24.23 22.97
CA ARG A 374 39.89 25.13 22.56
C ARG A 374 38.55 24.71 23.19
N ALA A 375 38.31 23.41 23.31
CA ALA A 375 37.13 22.89 23.99
C ALA A 375 37.19 23.17 25.51
N MET A 376 38.37 23.00 26.14
CA MET A 376 38.56 23.35 27.55
C MET A 376 38.35 24.84 27.80
N LEU A 377 38.92 25.71 26.98
CA LEU A 377 38.80 27.15 27.15
C LEU A 377 37.38 27.66 26.93
N LYS A 378 36.62 27.02 26.04
CA LYS A 378 35.20 27.33 25.84
C LYS A 378 34.34 26.93 27.05
N LEU A 379 34.71 25.86 27.76
CA LEU A 379 33.98 25.37 28.94
C LEU A 379 34.44 26.05 30.24
N ASN A 380 35.75 26.25 30.38
CA ASN A 380 36.38 26.84 31.54
C ASN A 380 37.54 27.77 31.13
N PRO A 381 37.29 29.09 31.02
CA PRO A 381 38.31 30.09 30.72
C PRO A 381 39.45 30.14 31.76
N TYR A 382 39.20 29.82 33.04
CA TYR A 382 40.21 29.79 34.10
C TYR A 382 41.26 28.68 33.91
N ALA A 383 40.98 27.67 33.09
CA ALA A 383 42.00 26.68 32.73
C ALA A 383 43.23 27.33 32.05
N LYS A 384 43.07 28.49 31.39
CA LYS A 384 44.18 29.24 30.79
C LYS A 384 45.12 29.81 31.84
N THR A 385 44.56 30.45 32.86
CA THR A 385 45.34 31.11 33.93
C THR A 385 46.02 30.07 34.80
N MET A 386 45.30 29.00 35.19
CA MET A 386 45.86 27.90 35.97
C MET A 386 47.01 27.20 35.22
N LYS A 387 46.85 26.87 33.93
CA LYS A 387 47.95 26.28 33.14
C LYS A 387 49.16 27.20 33.05
N ARG A 388 48.94 28.50 32.87
CA ARG A 388 50.03 29.48 32.81
C ARG A 388 50.77 29.58 34.15
N GLN A 389 50.04 29.59 35.26
CA GLN A 389 50.64 29.63 36.59
C GLN A 389 51.40 28.33 36.90
N ALA A 390 50.88 27.18 36.49
CA ALA A 390 51.56 25.90 36.63
C ALA A 390 52.91 25.88 35.88
N LEU A 391 52.94 26.33 34.62
CA LEU A 391 54.19 26.44 33.83
C LEU A 391 55.22 27.35 34.52
N LEU A 392 54.80 28.54 34.96
CA LEU A 392 55.69 29.46 35.68
C LEU A 392 56.22 28.87 37.00
N THR A 393 55.42 28.04 37.67
CA THR A 393 55.82 27.37 38.91
C THR A 393 56.80 26.23 38.61
N GLU A 394 56.60 25.50 37.53
CA GLU A 394 57.48 24.42 37.08
C GLU A 394 58.83 24.96 36.60
N GLU A 395 58.86 26.06 35.83
CA GLU A 395 60.10 26.75 35.44
C GLU A 395 60.94 27.13 36.66
N LYS A 396 60.30 27.70 37.70
CA LYS A 396 60.96 28.00 38.97
C LYS A 396 61.51 26.76 39.67
N ARG A 397 60.75 25.67 39.71
CA ARG A 397 61.20 24.39 40.29
C ARG A 397 62.36 23.79 39.52
N ARG A 398 62.33 23.86 38.19
CA ARG A 398 63.42 23.35 37.33
C ARG A 398 64.69 24.17 37.55
N ALA A 399 64.59 25.50 37.55
CA ALA A 399 65.71 26.38 37.86
C ALA A 399 66.29 26.10 39.25
N ALA A 400 65.44 25.97 40.28
CA ALA A 400 65.90 25.65 41.64
C ALA A 400 66.56 24.25 41.74
N LYS A 401 66.04 23.26 41.01
CA LYS A 401 66.64 21.91 40.94
C LYS A 401 67.98 21.94 40.21
N GLU A 402 68.08 22.71 39.14
CA GLU A 402 69.30 22.90 38.34
C GLU A 402 70.36 23.65 39.14
N GLU A 403 70.01 24.69 39.89
CA GLU A 403 70.89 25.36 40.85
C GLU A 403 71.41 24.39 41.94
N LEU A 404 70.55 23.54 42.49
CA LEU A 404 70.94 22.49 43.45
C LEU A 404 71.89 21.46 42.84
N LEU A 405 71.64 21.04 41.60
CA LEU A 405 72.50 20.12 40.86
C LEU A 405 73.85 20.75 40.50
N ASN A 406 73.86 22.03 40.10
CA ASN A 406 75.07 22.77 39.78
C ASN A 406 75.93 23.02 41.03
N LYS A 407 75.32 23.30 42.19
CA LYS A 407 76.02 23.36 43.48
C LYS A 407 76.65 22.01 43.86
N LYS A 408 75.94 20.89 43.65
CA LYS A 408 76.50 19.55 43.88
C LYS A 408 77.60 19.17 42.89
N ARG A 409 77.60 19.74 41.69
CA ARG A 409 78.61 19.54 40.63
C ARG A 409 79.77 20.55 40.68
N GLY A 410 79.77 21.49 41.64
CA GLY A 410 80.84 22.49 41.82
C GLY A 410 80.88 23.59 40.75
N ILE A 411 79.84 23.74 39.93
CA ILE A 411 79.77 24.75 38.86
C ILE A 411 79.16 26.03 39.42
N VAL A 412 79.94 27.12 39.48
CA VAL A 412 79.45 28.45 39.88
C VAL A 412 78.63 29.04 38.73
N THR A 413 77.32 29.21 38.94
CA THR A 413 76.44 29.89 37.98
C THR A 413 76.25 31.35 38.41
N GLU A 414 76.71 32.29 37.58
CA GLU A 414 76.44 33.72 37.79
C GLU A 414 74.94 34.00 37.64
N LYS A 415 74.33 34.67 38.62
CA LYS A 415 72.92 35.09 38.54
C LYS A 415 72.76 36.10 37.40
N PRO A 416 71.92 35.87 36.39
CA PRO A 416 71.59 36.93 35.44
C PRO A 416 70.84 38.04 36.18
N ALA A 417 71.30 39.29 35.99
CA ALA A 417 70.72 40.49 36.58
C ALA A 417 69.20 40.57 36.31
N ALA A 418 68.44 40.90 37.35
CA ALA A 418 67.00 41.09 37.29
C ALA A 418 66.64 42.15 36.24
N LYS A 419 66.05 41.76 35.10
CA LYS A 419 65.41 42.72 34.21
C LYS A 419 64.24 43.38 34.96
N ALA A 420 64.41 44.67 35.23
CA ALA A 420 63.49 45.52 35.97
C ALA A 420 62.05 45.42 35.44
N LYS A 421 61.09 45.36 36.37
CA LYS A 421 59.68 45.66 36.09
C LYS A 421 59.58 47.10 35.62
N GLY A 422 59.56 47.31 34.31
CA GLY A 422 59.21 48.58 33.69
C GLY A 422 57.74 48.90 33.96
N LYS A 423 57.50 50.02 34.66
CA LYS A 423 56.21 50.65 34.88
C LYS A 423 55.41 50.76 33.57
N ALA A 424 54.12 50.44 33.64
CA ALA A 424 53.16 50.94 32.66
C ALA A 424 53.20 52.47 32.69
N LYS A 425 53.66 53.09 31.60
CA LYS A 425 53.29 54.46 31.22
C LYS A 425 52.58 54.35 29.87
N GLY A 426 51.30 54.73 29.87
CA GLY A 426 50.54 54.89 28.64
C GLY A 426 51.15 55.96 27.76
N LYS A 427 51.23 55.71 26.46
CA LYS A 427 51.11 56.74 25.44
C LYS A 427 50.02 56.31 24.49
N ALA A 428 48.92 57.05 24.54
CA ALA A 428 48.00 57.15 23.43
C ALA A 428 48.77 57.72 22.23
N ALA A 429 48.74 57.02 21.10
CA ALA A 429 48.87 57.62 19.79
C ALA A 429 47.50 57.53 19.13
N ALA A 430 46.79 58.66 19.14
CA ALA A 430 45.61 58.88 18.35
C ALA A 430 46.00 59.33 16.93
N LYS A 431 45.05 59.15 16.01
CA LYS A 431 44.98 59.51 14.59
C LYS A 431 45.46 58.37 13.67
N THR A 432 44.64 57.88 12.73
CA THR A 432 43.70 58.62 11.87
C THR A 432 42.41 57.87 11.59
N ALA A 433 41.35 58.67 11.42
CA ALA A 433 40.04 58.28 10.93
C ALA A 433 40.10 57.80 9.46
N GLY A 434 39.28 56.80 9.14
CA GLY A 434 39.00 56.37 7.77
C GLY A 434 37.58 55.83 7.68
N LYS A 435 36.63 56.73 7.42
CA LYS A 435 35.28 56.39 6.92
C LYS A 435 35.42 55.51 5.67
N GLY A 436 34.67 54.41 5.61
CA GLY A 436 34.59 53.55 4.43
C GLY A 436 33.27 52.79 4.37
N LYS A 437 32.27 53.42 3.76
CA LYS A 437 31.00 52.80 3.36
C LYS A 437 31.25 51.65 2.36
N GLY A 438 30.44 50.60 2.49
CA GLY A 438 29.70 49.87 1.45
C GLY A 438 30.30 49.62 0.06
N LYS A 439 30.21 48.34 -0.35
CA LYS A 439 29.95 47.73 -1.68
C LYS A 439 30.69 46.38 -1.68
N GLY A 440 30.14 45.24 -2.06
CA GLY A 440 29.19 44.98 -3.14
C GLY A 440 29.96 44.43 -4.35
N LYS A 441 29.64 43.16 -4.71
CA LYS A 441 30.02 42.39 -5.93
C LYS A 441 31.47 41.85 -5.95
N LYS A 442 31.75 40.62 -6.38
CA LYS A 442 31.06 39.71 -7.32
C LYS A 442 30.80 38.33 -6.73
#